data_AF-A0A8T7K9H4-F1
#
_entry.id   AF-A0A8T7K9H4-F1
#
_cell.length_a   1.000
_cell.length_b   1.000
_cell.length_c   1.000
_cell.angle_alpha   90.00
_cell.angle_beta   90.00
_cell.angle_gamma   90.00
#
_symmetry.space_group_name_H-M   'P 1'
#
loop_
_entity.id
_entity.type
_entity.pdbx_description
1 polymer ?
#
loop_
_entity_poly.entity_id
_entity_poly.type
_entity_poly.pdbx_seq_one_letter_code
_entity_poly.pdbx_strand_id
1 'polypeptide(L)'
;MPLFVIFVFGAWVLGAGTLLAPAWPTLQPRIGLSAAFALALVIGGAIFWAMLFVWDTLLIDYMVFFLISVVFLGGTLSYGQKRAEARGETLEDADQGWPGPFDLALLGALALLLILLVLFVPPPPIIEALPPARGEITAVQPGFRALAAYLEHQLNQPMPQTQFAAGAVLAFLCSWLSYDLGAESKNKRWARFALLSAVLYTAFLLNGQYDLLLGLAFALAFVLYALRYARAAHTVDALGAGLMLGAVLLAHLPLLALLVAAYVVGVIALALRRALQPRWLWAVLLLGVPLLALVAVSPWLLGR
;
A
#
# COMPACT_ATOMS: atom_id res chain seq x y z
N MET A 1 18.01 15.70 -7.52
CA MET A 1 16.77 16.38 -7.92
C MET A 1 15.58 15.62 -7.37
N PRO A 2 14.99 16.06 -6.24
CA PRO A 2 13.89 15.35 -5.58
C PRO A 2 12.65 15.16 -6.47
N LEU A 3 12.38 16.09 -7.39
CA LEU A 3 11.30 15.97 -8.36
C LEU A 3 11.42 14.73 -9.24
N PHE A 4 12.63 14.34 -9.61
CA PHE A 4 12.85 13.14 -10.42
C PHE A 4 12.47 11.87 -9.63
N VAL A 5 12.82 11.82 -8.34
CA VAL A 5 12.44 10.72 -7.45
C VAL A 5 10.91 10.67 -7.28
N ILE A 6 10.27 11.81 -7.00
CA ILE A 6 8.81 11.89 -6.89
C ILE A 6 8.14 11.42 -8.18
N PHE A 7 8.63 11.89 -9.32
CA PHE A 7 8.06 11.52 -10.62
C PHE A 7 8.20 10.02 -10.89
N VAL A 8 9.40 9.45 -10.80
CA VAL A 8 9.63 8.03 -11.12
C VAL A 8 8.92 7.12 -10.11
N PHE A 9 9.12 7.35 -8.81
CA PHE A 9 8.52 6.52 -7.77
C PHE A 9 6.99 6.69 -7.72
N GLY A 10 6.51 7.93 -7.81
CA GLY A 10 5.07 8.23 -7.84
C GLY A 10 4.38 7.66 -9.08
N ALA A 11 4.97 7.81 -10.27
CA ALA A 11 4.42 7.24 -11.51
C ALA A 11 4.39 5.72 -11.46
N TRP A 12 5.42 5.07 -10.92
CA TRP A 12 5.41 3.62 -10.76
C TRP A 12 4.30 3.17 -9.80
N VAL A 13 4.23 3.72 -8.59
CA VAL A 13 3.28 3.29 -7.56
C VAL A 13 1.83 3.60 -7.94
N LEU A 14 1.56 4.84 -8.35
CA LEU A 14 0.20 5.27 -8.73
C LEU A 14 -0.19 4.73 -10.11
N GLY A 15 0.74 4.63 -11.06
CA GLY A 15 0.50 4.01 -12.35
C GLY A 15 0.13 2.53 -12.22
N ALA A 16 0.89 1.76 -11.43
CA ALA A 16 0.52 0.38 -11.13
C ALA A 16 -0.85 0.29 -10.43
N GLY A 17 -1.11 1.18 -9.47
CA GLY A 17 -2.40 1.23 -8.77
C GLY A 17 -3.60 1.54 -9.66
N THR A 18 -3.46 2.52 -10.57
CA THR A 18 -4.53 2.90 -11.52
C THR A 18 -4.84 1.79 -12.51
N LEU A 19 -3.82 1.09 -13.00
CA LEU A 19 -3.99 -0.03 -13.93
C LEU A 19 -4.54 -1.29 -13.24
N LEU A 20 -4.20 -1.54 -11.96
CA LEU A 20 -4.67 -2.69 -11.20
C LEU A 20 -6.08 -2.47 -10.61
N ALA A 21 -6.48 -1.23 -10.33
CA ALA A 21 -7.74 -0.91 -9.66
C ALA A 21 -9.00 -1.51 -10.32
N PRO A 22 -9.12 -1.60 -11.66
CA PRO A 22 -10.26 -2.24 -12.33
C PRO A 22 -10.25 -3.78 -12.26
N ALA A 23 -9.07 -4.38 -12.09
CA ALA A 23 -8.89 -5.83 -12.08
C ALA A 23 -9.37 -6.47 -10.76
N TRP A 24 -9.38 -5.70 -9.68
CA TRP A 24 -9.78 -6.19 -8.37
C TRP A 24 -11.30 -6.27 -8.23
N PRO A 25 -11.88 -7.29 -7.53
CA PRO A 25 -13.32 -7.39 -7.30
C PRO A 25 -13.82 -6.39 -6.24
N THR A 26 -13.66 -5.09 -6.52
CA THR A 26 -14.22 -4.00 -5.74
C THR A 26 -15.54 -3.53 -6.34
N LEU A 27 -16.38 -2.88 -5.54
CA LEU A 27 -17.58 -2.21 -6.06
C LEU A 27 -17.24 -1.03 -6.97
N GLN A 28 -16.11 -0.37 -6.69
CA GLN A 28 -15.59 0.78 -7.42
C GLN A 28 -14.06 0.68 -7.46
N PRO A 29 -13.38 1.20 -8.49
CA PRO A 29 -11.92 1.21 -8.57
C PRO A 29 -11.29 1.83 -7.31
N ARG A 30 -10.31 1.14 -6.70
CA ARG A 30 -9.59 1.58 -5.50
C ARG A 30 -8.10 1.71 -5.84
N ILE A 31 -7.71 2.90 -6.28
CA ILE A 31 -6.37 3.19 -6.81
C ILE A 31 -5.32 3.13 -5.69
N GLY A 32 -5.61 3.74 -4.53
CA GLY A 32 -4.71 3.75 -3.39
C GLY A 32 -4.50 2.35 -2.84
N LEU A 33 -5.57 1.57 -2.70
CA LEU A 33 -5.50 0.16 -2.27
C LEU A 33 -4.60 -0.67 -3.21
N SER A 34 -4.82 -0.51 -4.51
CA SER A 34 -4.09 -1.24 -5.55
C SER A 34 -2.63 -0.81 -5.64
N ALA A 35 -2.34 0.47 -5.48
CA ALA A 35 -0.99 1.03 -5.41
C ALA A 35 -0.23 0.50 -4.19
N ALA A 36 -0.86 0.47 -3.02
CA ALA A 36 -0.26 -0.08 -1.81
C ALA A 36 0.01 -1.58 -1.93
N PHE A 37 -0.91 -2.33 -2.55
CA PHE A 37 -0.72 -3.74 -2.83
C PHE A 37 0.47 -3.98 -3.78
N ALA A 38 0.54 -3.24 -4.89
CA ALA A 38 1.67 -3.28 -5.83
C ALA A 38 3.01 -2.98 -5.12
N LEU A 39 3.04 -1.92 -4.30
CA LEU A 39 4.21 -1.54 -3.54
C LEU A 39 4.64 -2.63 -2.54
N ALA A 40 3.69 -3.26 -1.85
CA ALA A 40 3.95 -4.35 -0.92
C ALA A 40 4.52 -5.59 -1.61
N LEU A 41 4.04 -5.92 -2.81
CA LEU A 41 4.59 -7.05 -3.58
C LEU A 41 6.04 -6.81 -3.98
N VAL A 42 6.38 -5.60 -4.41
CA VAL A 42 7.75 -5.28 -4.82
C VAL A 42 8.67 -5.20 -3.61
N ILE A 43 8.32 -4.45 -2.56
CA ILE A 43 9.17 -4.33 -1.36
C ILE A 43 9.27 -5.68 -0.63
N GLY A 44 8.12 -6.32 -0.38
CA GLY A 44 8.06 -7.61 0.31
C GLY A 44 8.76 -8.71 -0.47
N GLY A 45 8.56 -8.78 -1.79
CA GLY A 45 9.24 -9.77 -2.63
C GLY A 45 10.75 -9.50 -2.77
N ALA A 46 11.18 -8.23 -2.83
CA ALA A 46 12.60 -7.89 -2.82
C ALA A 46 13.29 -8.33 -1.52
N ILE A 47 12.66 -8.09 -0.37
CA ILE A 47 13.17 -8.54 0.93
C ILE A 47 13.13 -10.06 1.03
N PHE A 48 12.03 -10.69 0.61
CA PHE A 48 11.89 -12.15 0.58
C PHE A 48 13.02 -12.79 -0.25
N TRP A 49 13.28 -12.25 -1.43
CA TRP A 49 14.37 -12.71 -2.29
C TRP A 49 15.74 -12.52 -1.65
N ALA A 50 16.02 -11.31 -1.15
CA ALA A 50 17.32 -10.97 -0.57
C ALA A 50 17.66 -11.86 0.65
N MET A 51 16.65 -12.28 1.40
CA MET A 51 16.82 -13.17 2.57
C MET A 51 17.08 -14.62 2.19
N LEU A 52 16.55 -15.09 1.06
CA LEU A 52 16.80 -16.43 0.54
C LEU A 52 18.11 -16.52 -0.25
N PHE A 53 18.44 -15.45 -0.95
CA PHE A 53 19.57 -15.38 -1.88
C PHE A 53 20.47 -14.19 -1.51
N VAL A 54 20.53 -13.18 -2.38
CA VAL A 54 21.35 -11.98 -2.25
C VAL A 54 20.53 -10.80 -2.77
N TRP A 55 20.81 -9.61 -2.24
CA TRP A 55 20.26 -8.37 -2.77
C TRP A 55 20.75 -8.10 -4.20
N ASP A 56 19.80 -7.98 -5.13
CA ASP A 56 20.06 -7.67 -6.53
C ASP A 56 19.02 -6.67 -7.03
N THR A 57 19.46 -5.47 -7.40
CA THR A 57 18.58 -4.40 -7.88
C THR A 57 18.00 -4.69 -9.25
N LEU A 58 18.69 -5.46 -10.09
CA LEU A 58 18.20 -5.87 -11.40
C LEU A 58 16.96 -6.76 -11.29
N LEU A 59 16.93 -7.64 -10.27
CA LEU A 59 15.76 -8.45 -10.01
C LEU A 59 14.57 -7.59 -9.59
N ILE A 60 14.78 -6.54 -8.78
CA ILE A 60 13.72 -5.63 -8.37
C ILE A 60 13.14 -4.93 -9.61
N ASP A 61 13.98 -4.52 -10.56
CA ASP A 61 13.53 -3.98 -11.85
C ASP A 61 12.66 -5.00 -12.61
N TYR A 62 13.07 -6.26 -12.66
CA TYR A 62 12.28 -7.33 -13.28
C TYR A 62 10.96 -7.58 -12.57
N MET A 63 10.92 -7.50 -11.24
CA MET A 63 9.69 -7.62 -10.47
C MET A 63 8.72 -6.48 -10.79
N VAL A 64 9.22 -5.24 -10.86
CA VAL A 64 8.45 -4.06 -11.25
C VAL A 64 7.92 -4.21 -12.67
N PHE A 65 8.78 -4.60 -13.62
CA PHE A 65 8.40 -4.81 -15.01
C PHE A 65 7.37 -5.93 -15.17
N PHE A 66 7.58 -7.07 -14.50
CA PHE A 66 6.65 -8.19 -14.49
C PHE A 66 5.29 -7.76 -13.92
N LEU A 67 5.28 -7.05 -12.79
CA LEU A 67 4.06 -6.55 -12.17
C LEU A 67 3.31 -5.63 -13.12
N ILE A 68 3.96 -4.62 -13.70
CA ILE A 68 3.33 -3.70 -14.66
C ILE A 68 2.82 -4.47 -15.88
N SER A 69 3.58 -5.42 -16.43
CA SER A 69 3.18 -6.20 -17.60
C SER A 69 1.96 -7.07 -17.33
N VAL A 70 1.93 -7.79 -16.19
CA VAL A 70 0.79 -8.61 -15.78
C VAL A 70 -0.43 -7.74 -15.49
N VAL A 71 -0.24 -6.58 -14.84
CA VAL A 71 -1.32 -5.64 -14.55
C VAL A 71 -1.88 -5.03 -15.82
N PHE A 72 -1.02 -4.63 -16.76
CA PHE A 72 -1.43 -4.05 -18.04
C PHE A 72 -2.18 -5.09 -18.88
N LEU A 73 -1.58 -6.26 -19.12
CA LEU A 73 -2.19 -7.32 -19.94
C LEU A 73 -3.43 -7.93 -19.27
N GLY A 74 -3.38 -8.18 -17.97
CA GLY A 74 -4.46 -8.81 -17.22
C GLY A 74 -5.60 -7.84 -16.87
N GLY A 75 -5.26 -6.63 -16.40
CA GLY A 75 -6.22 -5.67 -15.86
C GLY A 75 -6.96 -4.85 -16.91
N THR A 76 -6.26 -4.34 -17.93
CA THR A 76 -6.86 -3.40 -18.89
C THR A 76 -7.63 -4.08 -20.03
N LEU A 77 -7.20 -5.26 -20.48
CA LEU A 77 -7.75 -5.90 -21.67
C LEU A 77 -8.81 -6.98 -21.38
N SER A 78 -8.86 -7.55 -20.18
CA SER A 78 -9.64 -8.78 -19.97
C SER A 78 -10.78 -8.66 -18.97
N TYR A 79 -10.62 -7.91 -17.87
CA TYR A 79 -11.57 -7.97 -16.76
C TYR A 79 -12.53 -6.77 -16.72
N GLY A 80 -12.05 -5.56 -17.03
CA GLY A 80 -12.89 -4.36 -17.06
C GLY A 80 -14.00 -4.44 -18.12
N GLN A 81 -13.63 -4.87 -19.34
CA GLN A 81 -14.56 -5.05 -20.45
C GLN A 81 -15.56 -6.19 -20.20
N LYS A 82 -15.08 -7.38 -19.81
CA LYS A 82 -15.95 -8.52 -19.50
C LYS A 82 -16.94 -8.23 -18.38
N ARG A 83 -16.58 -7.42 -17.39
CA ARG A 83 -17.47 -7.04 -16.30
C ARG A 83 -18.57 -6.08 -16.74
N ALA A 84 -18.25 -5.12 -17.62
CA ALA A 84 -19.24 -4.23 -18.21
C ALA A 84 -20.18 -4.98 -19.15
N GLU A 85 -19.62 -5.86 -20.00
CA GLU A 85 -20.38 -6.72 -20.91
C GLU A 85 -21.31 -7.69 -20.18
N ALA A 86 -20.85 -8.35 -19.11
CA ALA A 86 -21.65 -9.30 -18.34
C ALA A 86 -22.84 -8.66 -17.61
N ARG A 87 -22.83 -7.34 -17.40
CA ARG A 87 -23.94 -6.62 -16.76
C ARG A 87 -24.92 -6.02 -17.77
N GLY A 88 -24.61 -6.04 -19.07
CA GLY A 88 -25.45 -5.42 -20.10
C GLY A 88 -25.63 -3.91 -19.92
N GLU A 89 -24.77 -3.27 -19.12
CA GLU A 89 -24.85 -1.86 -18.75
C GLU A 89 -23.82 -1.06 -19.55
N THR A 90 -24.27 -0.08 -20.33
CA THR A 90 -23.43 1.07 -20.72
C THR A 90 -23.33 1.97 -19.49
N LEU A 91 -22.32 1.74 -18.64
CA LEU A 91 -22.12 2.56 -17.45
C LEU A 91 -21.82 4.01 -17.86
N GLU A 92 -22.74 4.93 -17.56
CA GLU A 92 -22.44 6.37 -17.63
C GLU A 92 -21.22 6.66 -16.74
N ASP A 93 -20.30 7.52 -17.19
CA ASP A 93 -19.00 7.78 -16.53
C ASP A 93 -19.10 8.14 -15.04
N ALA A 94 -20.24 8.69 -14.61
CA ALA A 94 -20.49 9.05 -13.21
C ALA A 94 -20.59 7.83 -12.26
N ASP A 95 -21.03 6.69 -12.77
CA ASP A 95 -21.33 5.47 -12.00
C ASP A 95 -20.19 4.44 -12.00
N GLN A 96 -19.13 4.67 -12.77
CA GLN A 96 -17.96 3.79 -12.82
C GLN A 96 -17.10 3.82 -11.54
N GLY A 97 -17.50 4.59 -10.52
CA GLY A 97 -16.86 4.57 -9.20
C GLY A 97 -15.52 5.28 -9.11
N TRP A 98 -15.00 5.81 -10.22
CA TRP A 98 -13.77 6.59 -10.26
C TRP A 98 -13.88 7.89 -9.43
N PRO A 99 -12.73 8.43 -8.96
CA PRO A 99 -12.67 9.77 -8.39
C PRO A 99 -13.22 10.78 -9.39
N GLY A 100 -14.20 11.60 -8.98
CA GLY A 100 -14.74 12.64 -9.86
C GLY A 100 -13.76 13.79 -10.06
N PRO A 101 -14.03 14.74 -10.97
CA PRO A 101 -13.16 15.89 -11.22
C PRO A 101 -12.80 16.68 -9.96
N PHE A 102 -13.78 16.88 -9.06
CA PHE A 102 -13.55 17.54 -7.78
C PHE A 102 -12.63 16.73 -6.85
N ASP A 103 -12.77 15.40 -6.82
CA ASP A 103 -11.92 14.53 -6.00
C ASP A 103 -10.47 14.55 -6.53
N LEU A 104 -10.31 14.52 -7.85
CA LEU A 104 -9.02 14.66 -8.52
C LEU A 104 -8.39 16.04 -8.29
N ALA A 105 -9.18 17.11 -8.28
CA ALA A 105 -8.68 18.45 -7.96
C ALA A 105 -8.16 18.53 -6.51
N LEU A 106 -8.87 17.94 -5.54
CA LEU A 106 -8.42 17.88 -4.15
C LEU A 106 -7.12 17.07 -4.00
N LEU A 107 -7.05 15.89 -4.64
CA LEU A 107 -5.85 15.07 -4.65
C LEU A 107 -4.69 15.79 -5.37
N GLY A 108 -4.96 16.48 -6.47
CA GLY A 108 -3.97 17.27 -7.20
C GLY A 108 -3.42 18.43 -6.35
N ALA A 109 -4.29 19.15 -5.63
CA ALA A 109 -3.87 20.20 -4.71
C ALA A 109 -3.00 19.64 -3.57
N LEU A 110 -3.34 18.45 -3.05
CA LEU A 110 -2.53 17.77 -2.04
C LEU A 110 -1.17 17.34 -2.61
N ALA A 111 -1.11 16.77 -3.81
CA ALA A 111 0.13 16.40 -4.46
C ALA A 111 1.03 17.62 -4.67
N LEU A 112 0.45 18.74 -5.11
CA LEU A 112 1.17 20.01 -5.26
C LEU A 112 1.72 20.49 -3.92
N LEU A 113 0.93 20.46 -2.84
CA LEU A 113 1.39 20.82 -1.49
C LEU A 113 2.61 19.98 -1.07
N LEU A 114 2.55 18.66 -1.23
CA LEU A 114 3.65 17.77 -0.86
C LEU A 114 4.90 18.00 -1.71
N ILE A 115 4.74 18.29 -3.01
CA ILE A 115 5.86 18.66 -3.89
C ILE A 115 6.49 19.97 -3.42
N LEU A 116 5.69 21.00 -3.13
CA LEU A 116 6.18 22.28 -2.63
C LEU A 116 6.94 22.11 -1.31
N LEU A 117 6.45 21.27 -0.40
CA LEU A 117 7.16 20.97 0.84
C LEU A 117 8.53 20.35 0.57
N VAL A 118 8.63 19.36 -0.33
CA VAL A 118 9.93 18.74 -0.67
C VAL A 118 10.90 19.72 -1.33
N LEU A 119 10.40 20.69 -2.09
CA LEU A 119 11.23 21.69 -2.77
C LEU A 119 11.75 22.79 -1.84
N PHE A 120 10.95 23.21 -0.87
CA PHE A 120 11.22 24.41 -0.07
C PHE A 120 11.59 24.13 1.39
N VAL A 121 11.33 22.92 1.90
CA VAL A 121 11.71 22.53 3.26
C VAL A 121 12.97 21.66 3.20
N PRO A 122 13.97 21.87 4.08
CA PRO A 122 15.11 20.98 4.14
C PRO A 122 14.68 19.56 4.55
N PRO A 123 15.33 18.51 4.01
CA PRO A 123 15.01 17.15 4.39
C PRO A 123 15.30 16.93 5.89
N PRO A 124 14.41 16.23 6.62
CA PRO A 124 14.68 15.83 8.00
C PRO A 124 15.82 14.80 8.07
N PRO A 125 16.27 14.41 9.27
CA PRO A 125 17.37 13.45 9.45
C PRO A 125 17.13 12.14 8.70
N ILE A 126 18.21 11.61 8.13
CA ILE A 126 18.17 10.37 7.34
C ILE A 126 17.98 9.13 8.21
N ILE A 127 17.29 8.14 7.64
CA ILE A 127 17.34 6.76 8.12
C ILE A 127 18.46 6.08 7.36
N GLU A 128 19.46 5.53 8.05
CA GLU A 128 20.50 4.78 7.33
C GLU A 128 19.87 3.57 6.62
N ALA A 129 19.96 3.56 5.29
CA ALA A 129 19.35 2.55 4.44
C ALA A 129 20.45 1.70 3.80
N LEU A 130 20.60 0.50 4.33
CA LEU A 130 21.50 -0.53 3.81
C LEU A 130 20.68 -1.59 3.08
N PRO A 131 21.24 -2.20 2.02
CA PRO A 131 20.64 -3.37 1.39
C PRO A 131 20.39 -4.47 2.43
N PRO A 132 19.20 -5.11 2.43
CA PRO A 132 18.94 -6.22 3.33
C PRO A 132 19.88 -7.39 3.03
N ALA A 133 20.65 -7.82 4.03
CA ALA A 133 21.59 -8.94 3.94
C ALA A 133 21.28 -10.01 4.99
N ARG A 134 21.57 -11.27 4.65
CA ARG A 134 21.36 -12.42 5.53
C ARG A 134 22.37 -12.43 6.68
N GLY A 135 21.91 -12.72 7.91
CA GLY A 135 22.76 -12.78 9.09
C GLY A 135 23.13 -11.42 9.70
N GLU A 136 22.69 -10.32 9.10
CA GLU A 136 22.72 -9.01 9.77
C GLU A 136 21.55 -8.92 10.74
N ILE A 137 21.84 -9.05 12.04
CA ILE A 137 20.85 -8.81 13.10
C ILE A 137 20.63 -7.30 13.20
N THR A 138 19.89 -6.72 12.27
CA THR A 138 19.43 -5.34 12.42
C THR A 138 18.19 -5.32 13.30
N ALA A 139 18.24 -4.61 14.43
CA ALA A 139 17.09 -4.41 15.30
C ALA A 139 15.93 -3.66 14.61
N VAL A 140 16.17 -3.09 13.43
CA VAL A 140 15.25 -2.22 12.69
C VAL A 140 14.59 -2.97 11.53
N GLN A 141 13.37 -2.55 11.18
CA GLN A 141 12.57 -3.15 10.11
C GLN A 141 13.13 -2.81 8.72
N PRO A 142 13.17 -3.76 7.77
CA PRO A 142 13.87 -3.60 6.48
C PRO A 142 13.07 -2.84 5.42
N GLY A 143 11.75 -2.67 5.58
CA GLY A 143 10.82 -2.23 4.53
C GLY A 143 11.21 -0.93 3.85
N PHE A 144 11.23 0.16 4.63
CA PHE A 144 11.57 1.48 4.07
C PHE A 144 13.05 1.59 3.70
N ARG A 145 13.94 0.89 4.41
CA ARG A 145 15.38 0.87 4.12
C ARG A 145 15.67 0.22 2.78
N ALA A 146 15.06 -0.93 2.49
CA ALA A 146 15.18 -1.61 1.20
C ALA A 146 14.66 -0.73 0.06
N LEU A 147 13.52 -0.06 0.26
CA LEU A 147 12.97 0.90 -0.70
C LEU A 147 13.94 2.07 -0.95
N ALA A 148 14.46 2.69 0.12
CA ALA A 148 15.35 3.84 0.01
C ALA A 148 16.68 3.46 -0.65
N ALA A 149 17.29 2.33 -0.27
CA ALA A 149 18.53 1.82 -0.88
C ALA A 149 18.35 1.50 -2.36
N TYR A 150 17.22 0.89 -2.74
CA TYR A 150 16.89 0.65 -4.14
C TYR A 150 16.74 1.94 -4.93
N LEU A 151 15.93 2.90 -4.44
CA LEU A 151 15.71 4.16 -5.14
C LEU A 151 16.98 5.01 -5.25
N GLU A 152 17.82 5.01 -4.20
CA GLU A 152 19.10 5.71 -4.22
C GLU A 152 20.01 5.15 -5.31
N HIS A 153 20.16 3.82 -5.35
CA HIS A 153 20.97 3.12 -6.35
C HIS A 153 20.46 3.39 -7.77
N GLN A 154 19.16 3.20 -8.03
CA GLN A 154 18.62 3.30 -9.39
C GLN A 154 18.53 4.72 -9.92
N LEU A 155 18.27 5.69 -9.05
CA LEU A 155 18.09 7.08 -9.48
C LEU A 155 19.37 7.90 -9.36
N ASN A 156 20.40 7.35 -8.73
CA ASN A 156 21.68 8.00 -8.45
C ASN A 156 21.48 9.39 -7.81
N GLN A 157 20.62 9.44 -6.78
CA GLN A 157 20.26 10.66 -6.05
C GLN A 157 20.72 10.57 -4.60
N PRO A 158 21.13 11.67 -3.94
CA PRO A 158 21.56 11.63 -2.55
C PRO A 158 20.46 11.10 -1.61
N MET A 159 20.83 10.20 -0.69
CA MET A 159 19.90 9.59 0.28
C MET A 159 18.91 10.56 0.95
N PRO A 160 19.30 11.73 1.49
CA PRO A 160 18.34 12.63 2.14
C PRO A 160 17.24 13.12 1.18
N GLN A 161 17.59 13.39 -0.08
CA GLN A 161 16.63 13.82 -1.10
C GLN A 161 15.72 12.65 -1.51
N THR A 162 16.32 11.47 -1.68
CA THR A 162 15.60 10.24 -2.05
C THR A 162 14.56 9.88 -1.00
N GLN A 163 14.91 9.87 0.28
CA GLN A 163 14.00 9.54 1.37
C GLN A 163 12.89 10.58 1.53
N PHE A 164 13.22 11.87 1.44
CA PHE A 164 12.20 12.91 1.61
C PHE A 164 11.19 12.91 0.44
N ALA A 165 11.67 12.71 -0.79
CA ALA A 165 10.82 12.53 -1.96
C ALA A 165 9.96 11.26 -1.88
N ALA A 166 10.55 10.12 -1.50
CA ALA A 166 9.81 8.87 -1.30
C ALA A 166 8.76 9.01 -0.20
N GLY A 167 9.10 9.66 0.91
CA GLY A 167 8.18 10.00 2.00
C GLY A 167 6.99 10.83 1.53
N ALA A 168 7.20 11.81 0.64
CA ALA A 168 6.12 12.60 0.07
C ALA A 168 5.16 11.77 -0.77
N VAL A 169 5.68 10.84 -1.59
CA VAL A 169 4.85 9.88 -2.34
C VAL A 169 4.08 8.96 -1.39
N LEU A 170 4.70 8.49 -0.30
CA LEU A 170 4.02 7.67 0.71
C LEU A 170 2.94 8.45 1.47
N ALA A 171 3.19 9.71 1.83
CA ALA A 171 2.19 10.57 2.45
C ALA A 171 0.99 10.78 1.52
N PHE A 172 1.24 10.99 0.23
CA PHE A 172 0.19 11.07 -0.78
C PHE A 172 -0.59 9.75 -0.91
N LEU A 173 0.11 8.61 -0.95
CA LEU A 173 -0.51 7.28 -0.98
C LEU A 173 -1.38 7.02 0.24
N CYS A 174 -0.92 7.37 1.45
CA CYS A 174 -1.70 7.28 2.69
C CYS A 174 -2.97 8.12 2.61
N SER A 175 -2.90 9.34 2.08
CA SER A 175 -4.09 10.17 1.86
C SER A 175 -5.06 9.54 0.86
N TRP A 176 -4.56 8.96 -0.22
CA TRP A 176 -5.39 8.25 -1.20
C TRP A 176 -6.05 7.01 -0.59
N LEU A 177 -5.32 6.22 0.19
CA LEU A 177 -5.85 5.07 0.92
C LEU A 177 -6.94 5.48 1.92
N SER A 178 -6.76 6.61 2.62
CA SER A 178 -7.79 7.17 3.49
C SER A 178 -9.05 7.57 2.71
N TYR A 179 -8.89 8.16 1.53
CA TYR A 179 -10.01 8.41 0.61
C TYR A 179 -10.70 7.09 0.21
N ASP A 180 -9.94 6.08 -0.22
CA ASP A 180 -10.47 4.76 -0.60
C ASP A 180 -11.23 4.10 0.58
N LEU A 181 -10.69 4.18 1.80
CA LEU A 181 -11.33 3.67 3.02
C LEU A 181 -12.64 4.40 3.33
N GLY A 182 -12.68 5.72 3.21
CA GLY A 182 -13.90 6.50 3.39
C GLY A 182 -14.96 6.19 2.34
N ALA A 183 -14.54 6.00 1.08
CA ALA A 183 -15.40 5.61 -0.02
C ALA A 183 -15.99 4.20 0.18
N GLU A 184 -15.17 3.25 0.60
CA GLU A 184 -15.58 1.87 0.87
C GLU A 184 -16.47 1.76 2.11
N SER A 185 -16.24 2.60 3.13
CA SER A 185 -16.98 2.54 4.39
C SER A 185 -18.42 3.03 4.24
N LYS A 186 -18.63 4.14 3.51
CA LYS A 186 -19.96 4.78 3.38
C LYS A 186 -20.21 5.34 1.99
N ASN A 187 -19.53 6.43 1.62
CA ASN A 187 -19.76 7.15 0.36
C ASN A 187 -18.60 8.13 0.03
N LYS A 188 -18.68 8.77 -1.14
CA LYS A 188 -17.68 9.77 -1.60
C LYS A 188 -17.54 10.99 -0.66
N ARG A 189 -18.58 11.37 0.11
CA ARG A 189 -18.46 12.48 1.07
C ARG A 189 -17.55 12.10 2.24
N TRP A 190 -17.68 10.88 2.76
CA TRP A 190 -16.77 10.34 3.77
C TRP A 190 -15.35 10.16 3.23
N ALA A 191 -15.21 9.77 1.96
CA ALA A 191 -13.91 9.73 1.28
C ALA A 191 -13.20 11.10 1.28
N ARG A 192 -13.93 12.17 0.93
CA ARG A 192 -13.41 13.55 0.96
C ARG A 192 -13.04 13.98 2.37
N PHE A 193 -13.88 13.67 3.36
CA PHE A 193 -13.57 13.98 4.76
C PHE A 193 -12.31 13.26 5.23
N ALA A 194 -12.12 12.00 4.80
CA ALA A 194 -10.94 11.23 5.14
C ALA A 194 -9.63 11.84 4.58
N LEU A 195 -9.69 12.67 3.53
CA LEU A 195 -8.51 13.41 3.04
C LEU A 195 -7.97 14.42 4.07
N LEU A 196 -8.74 14.81 5.10
CA LEU A 196 -8.22 15.63 6.19
C LEU A 196 -7.08 14.93 6.97
N SER A 197 -7.01 13.59 6.90
CA SER A 197 -5.87 12.82 7.43
C SER A 197 -4.54 13.18 6.78
N ALA A 198 -4.54 13.83 5.61
CA ALA A 198 -3.34 14.33 4.94
C ALA A 198 -2.51 15.28 5.81
N VAL A 199 -3.16 16.04 6.70
CA VAL A 199 -2.46 16.91 7.66
C VAL A 199 -1.56 16.08 8.58
N LEU A 200 -2.06 14.95 9.06
CA LEU A 200 -1.30 14.03 9.91
C LEU A 200 -0.12 13.41 9.14
N TYR A 201 -0.35 12.95 7.91
CA TYR A 201 0.73 12.35 7.10
C TYR A 201 1.80 13.37 6.71
N THR A 202 1.40 14.62 6.49
CA THR A 202 2.33 15.73 6.28
C THR A 202 3.17 15.99 7.53
N ALA A 203 2.57 15.92 8.72
CA ALA A 203 3.33 16.03 9.96
C ALA A 203 4.35 14.88 10.11
N PHE A 204 3.98 13.64 9.82
CA PHE A 204 4.93 12.51 9.84
C PHE A 204 6.05 12.67 8.82
N LEU A 205 5.73 13.14 7.62
CA LEU A 205 6.70 13.46 6.56
C LEU A 205 7.75 14.48 7.05
N LEU A 206 7.31 15.58 7.64
CA LEU A 206 8.18 16.65 8.12
C LEU A 206 9.03 16.23 9.34
N ASN A 207 8.58 15.23 10.09
CA ASN A 207 9.33 14.66 11.21
C ASN A 207 10.24 13.48 10.81
N GLY A 208 10.36 13.16 9.51
CA GLY A 208 11.22 12.07 9.02
C GLY A 208 10.72 10.66 9.37
N GLN A 209 9.45 10.51 9.72
CA GLN A 209 8.85 9.21 10.11
C GLN A 209 8.44 8.39 8.87
N TYR A 210 9.39 8.10 8.01
CA TYR A 210 9.14 7.51 6.69
C TYR A 210 8.76 6.02 6.75
N ASP A 211 9.37 5.27 7.66
CA ASP A 211 9.03 3.89 7.98
C ASP A 211 7.60 3.77 8.53
N LEU A 212 7.19 4.71 9.40
CA LEU A 212 5.81 4.84 9.84
C LEU A 212 4.86 5.13 8.69
N LEU A 213 5.20 6.04 7.76
CA LEU A 213 4.37 6.33 6.59
C LEU A 213 4.18 5.09 5.70
N LEU A 214 5.26 4.33 5.45
CA LEU A 214 5.17 3.06 4.72
C LEU A 214 4.30 2.04 5.47
N GLY A 215 4.50 1.92 6.78
CA GLY A 215 3.70 1.05 7.64
C GLY A 215 2.23 1.45 7.65
N LEU A 216 1.91 2.75 7.67
CA LEU A 216 0.54 3.27 7.62
C LEU A 216 -0.12 2.97 6.28
N ALA A 217 0.59 3.09 5.16
CA ALA A 217 0.06 2.72 3.86
C ALA A 217 -0.37 1.24 3.84
N PHE A 218 0.49 0.34 4.33
CA PHE A 218 0.15 -1.08 4.43
C PHE A 218 -0.92 -1.38 5.47
N ALA A 219 -0.96 -0.67 6.59
CA ALA A 219 -1.98 -0.86 7.63
C ALA A 219 -3.37 -0.42 7.14
N LEU A 220 -3.48 0.71 6.44
CA LEU A 220 -4.74 1.15 5.83
C LEU A 220 -5.22 0.17 4.76
N ALA A 221 -4.30 -0.33 3.92
CA ALA A 221 -4.61 -1.36 2.93
C ALA A 221 -5.07 -2.67 3.58
N PHE A 222 -4.42 -3.12 4.66
CA PHE A 222 -4.84 -4.26 5.46
C PHE A 222 -6.26 -4.09 5.99
N VAL A 223 -6.57 -2.94 6.61
CA VAL A 223 -7.92 -2.67 7.15
C VAL A 223 -8.96 -2.70 6.03
N LEU A 224 -8.67 -2.09 4.88
CA LEU A 224 -9.54 -2.12 3.70
C LEU A 224 -9.82 -3.55 3.23
N TYR A 225 -8.78 -4.37 3.04
CA TYR A 225 -8.93 -5.76 2.63
C TYR A 225 -9.68 -6.61 3.66
N ALA A 226 -9.37 -6.46 4.95
CA ALA A 226 -10.03 -7.18 6.03
C ALA A 226 -11.53 -6.82 6.13
N LEU A 227 -11.87 -5.53 6.01
CA LEU A 227 -13.25 -5.07 5.99
C LEU A 227 -14.02 -5.60 4.78
N ARG A 228 -13.39 -5.62 3.60
CA ARG A 228 -13.99 -6.15 2.38
C ARG A 228 -14.20 -7.65 2.47
N TYR A 229 -13.21 -8.40 2.98
CA TYR A 229 -13.35 -9.82 3.23
C TYR A 229 -14.48 -10.13 4.22
N ALA A 230 -14.60 -9.35 5.30
CA ALA A 230 -15.68 -9.53 6.27
C ALA A 230 -17.09 -9.27 5.68
N ARG A 231 -17.19 -8.49 4.60
CA ARG A 231 -18.46 -8.15 3.93
C ARG A 231 -18.82 -9.12 2.81
N ALA A 232 -17.87 -9.48 1.96
CA ALA A 232 -18.10 -10.21 0.71
C ALA A 232 -17.42 -11.59 0.64
N ALA A 233 -16.49 -11.86 1.57
CA ALA A 233 -15.79 -13.14 1.71
C ALA A 233 -15.04 -13.61 0.45
N HIS A 234 -14.57 -12.66 -0.38
CA HIS A 234 -13.73 -12.96 -1.53
C HIS A 234 -12.32 -13.36 -1.10
N THR A 235 -11.87 -14.55 -1.49
CA THR A 235 -10.55 -15.09 -1.10
C THR A 235 -9.38 -14.17 -1.43
N VAL A 236 -9.45 -13.43 -2.54
CA VAL A 236 -8.43 -12.43 -2.91
C VAL A 236 -8.28 -11.30 -1.88
N ASP A 237 -9.36 -10.94 -1.18
CA ASP A 237 -9.29 -9.92 -0.13
C ASP A 237 -8.65 -10.47 1.15
N ALA A 238 -8.83 -11.76 1.47
CA ALA A 238 -8.08 -12.41 2.54
C ALA A 238 -6.59 -12.53 2.21
N LEU A 239 -6.26 -12.85 0.96
CA LEU A 239 -4.87 -12.87 0.49
C LEU A 239 -4.23 -11.47 0.59
N GLY A 240 -4.93 -10.45 0.10
CA GLY A 240 -4.51 -9.06 0.22
C GLY A 240 -4.30 -8.66 1.68
N ALA A 241 -5.24 -8.98 2.58
CA ALA A 241 -5.12 -8.70 4.00
C ALA A 241 -3.87 -9.36 4.61
N GLY A 242 -3.65 -10.66 4.40
CA GLY A 242 -2.47 -11.33 4.98
C GLY A 242 -1.15 -10.79 4.45
N LEU A 243 -1.06 -10.51 3.14
CA LEU A 243 0.12 -9.89 2.54
C LEU A 243 0.37 -8.48 3.09
N MET A 244 -0.66 -7.65 3.22
CA MET A 244 -0.52 -6.30 3.79
C MET A 244 -0.13 -6.35 5.26
N LEU A 245 -0.67 -7.28 6.05
CA LEU A 245 -0.28 -7.46 7.46
C LEU A 245 1.20 -7.83 7.60
N GLY A 246 1.69 -8.72 6.72
CA GLY A 246 3.12 -9.03 6.62
C GLY A 246 3.96 -7.82 6.21
N ALA A 247 3.47 -7.02 5.26
CA ALA A 247 4.14 -5.80 4.84
C ALA A 247 4.23 -4.75 5.96
N VAL A 248 3.23 -4.64 6.86
CA VAL A 248 3.32 -3.80 8.06
C VAL A 248 4.43 -4.29 9.00
N LEU A 249 4.57 -5.60 9.19
CA LEU A 249 5.67 -6.18 9.99
C LEU A 249 7.04 -5.82 9.41
N LEU A 250 7.18 -5.86 8.08
CA LEU A 250 8.40 -5.46 7.39
C LEU A 250 8.66 -3.96 7.44
N ALA A 251 7.63 -3.13 7.62
CA ALA A 251 7.75 -1.67 7.59
C ALA A 251 7.95 -1.05 8.99
N HIS A 252 7.11 -1.39 9.97
CA HIS A 252 7.08 -0.72 11.26
C HIS A 252 6.43 -1.57 12.38
N LEU A 253 7.25 -2.15 13.27
CA LEU A 253 6.81 -3.10 14.30
C LEU A 253 5.87 -2.50 15.37
N PRO A 254 6.10 -1.28 15.92
CA PRO A 254 5.17 -0.70 16.88
C PRO A 254 3.76 -0.50 16.30
N LEU A 255 3.67 -0.18 15.01
CA LEU A 255 2.39 -0.03 14.32
C LEU A 255 1.70 -1.39 14.13
N LEU A 256 2.46 -2.45 13.84
CA LEU A 256 1.91 -3.81 13.78
C LEU A 256 1.25 -4.22 15.11
N ALA A 257 1.92 -3.96 16.25
CA ALA A 257 1.38 -4.31 17.56
C ALA A 257 0.03 -3.61 17.81
N LEU A 258 -0.05 -2.31 17.51
CA LEU A 258 -1.29 -1.54 17.60
C LEU A 258 -2.36 -2.09 16.65
N LEU A 259 -1.98 -2.41 15.41
CA LEU A 259 -2.88 -2.91 14.38
C LEU A 259 -3.47 -4.27 14.74
N VAL A 260 -2.65 -5.19 15.27
CA VAL A 260 -3.10 -6.52 15.73
C VAL A 260 -4.07 -6.37 16.89
N ALA A 261 -3.77 -5.51 17.87
CA ALA A 261 -4.68 -5.24 18.98
C ALA A 261 -6.03 -4.69 18.48
N ALA A 262 -6.00 -3.68 17.61
CA ALA A 262 -7.19 -3.11 17.00
C ALA A 262 -7.96 -4.13 16.15
N TYR A 263 -7.26 -5.00 15.42
CA TYR A 263 -7.84 -6.06 14.61
C TYR A 263 -8.58 -7.09 15.46
N VAL A 264 -7.96 -7.58 16.54
CA VAL A 264 -8.59 -8.51 17.48
C VAL A 264 -9.86 -7.90 18.08
N VAL A 265 -9.79 -6.65 18.55
CA VAL A 265 -10.96 -5.94 19.07
C VAL A 265 -12.06 -5.79 18.00
N GLY A 266 -11.68 -5.45 16.76
CA GLY A 266 -12.61 -5.34 15.64
C GLY A 266 -13.30 -6.66 15.28
N VAL A 267 -12.55 -7.77 15.26
CA VAL A 267 -13.07 -9.12 15.03
C VAL A 267 -14.03 -9.54 16.15
N ILE A 268 -13.68 -9.28 17.41
CA ILE A 268 -14.57 -9.54 18.56
C ILE A 268 -15.85 -8.70 18.45
N ALA A 269 -15.75 -7.41 18.13
CA ALA A 269 -16.90 -6.54 17.96
C ALA A 269 -17.83 -7.00 16.82
N LEU A 270 -17.26 -7.47 15.71
CA LEU A 270 -18.02 -8.07 14.60
C LEU A 270 -18.73 -9.36 15.05
N ALA A 271 -18.05 -10.21 15.82
CA ALA A 271 -18.63 -11.46 16.32
C ALA A 271 -19.79 -11.20 17.29
N LEU A 272 -19.66 -10.21 18.17
CA LEU A 272 -20.70 -9.80 19.12
C LEU A 272 -21.95 -9.24 18.44
N ARG A 273 -21.81 -8.61 17.26
CA ARG A 273 -22.95 -8.09 16.48
C ARG A 273 -23.84 -9.20 15.88
N ARG A 274 -23.56 -10.48 16.13
CA ARG A 274 -24.36 -11.66 15.69
C ARG A 274 -24.82 -11.57 14.23
N ALA A 275 -23.97 -11.05 13.34
CA ALA A 275 -24.20 -11.28 11.92
C ALA A 275 -24.11 -12.79 11.68
N LEU A 276 -25.06 -13.37 10.95
CA LEU A 276 -25.12 -14.78 10.54
C LEU A 276 -23.98 -15.09 9.55
N GLN A 277 -22.74 -14.87 9.95
CA GLN A 277 -21.56 -15.11 9.13
C GLN A 277 -21.10 -16.56 9.31
N PRO A 278 -20.64 -17.20 8.22
CA PRO A 278 -20.28 -18.61 8.27
C PRO A 278 -18.98 -18.83 9.07
N ARG A 279 -18.85 -19.99 9.72
CA ARG A 279 -17.71 -20.31 10.61
C ARG A 279 -16.35 -20.22 9.92
N TRP A 280 -16.27 -20.55 8.63
CA TRP A 280 -15.03 -20.49 7.87
C TRP A 280 -14.50 -19.06 7.69
N LEU A 281 -15.37 -18.06 7.64
CA LEU A 281 -14.98 -16.65 7.54
C LEU A 281 -14.15 -16.25 8.77
N TRP A 282 -14.60 -16.67 9.96
CA TRP A 282 -13.87 -16.44 11.21
C TRP A 282 -12.54 -17.18 11.26
N ALA A 283 -12.49 -18.42 10.78
CA ALA A 283 -11.25 -19.17 10.71
C ALA A 283 -10.22 -18.49 9.79
N VAL A 284 -10.66 -17.95 8.65
CA VAL A 284 -9.74 -17.22 7.75
C VAL A 284 -9.29 -15.89 8.36
N LEU A 285 -10.17 -15.12 9.00
CA LEU A 285 -9.76 -13.87 9.66
C LEU A 285 -8.79 -14.14 10.82
N LEU A 286 -9.12 -15.08 11.72
CA LEU A 286 -8.34 -15.33 12.93
C LEU A 286 -7.05 -16.09 12.68
N LEU A 287 -7.03 -17.02 11.72
CA LEU A 287 -5.88 -17.88 11.46
C LEU A 287 -5.31 -17.68 10.06
N GLY A 288 -6.15 -17.69 9.03
CA GLY A 288 -5.69 -17.60 7.63
C GLY A 288 -4.88 -16.35 7.32
N VAL A 289 -5.40 -15.17 7.70
CA VAL A 289 -4.77 -13.88 7.46
C VAL A 289 -3.43 -13.75 8.22
N PRO A 290 -3.35 -14.02 9.54
CA PRO A 290 -2.06 -14.05 10.25
C PRO A 290 -1.08 -15.09 9.72
N LEU A 291 -1.52 -16.30 9.40
CA LEU A 291 -0.65 -17.35 8.86
C LEU A 291 -0.05 -16.94 7.52
N LEU A 292 -0.84 -16.34 6.63
CA LEU A 292 -0.34 -15.84 5.35
C LEU A 292 0.70 -14.73 5.55
N ALA A 293 0.48 -13.83 6.52
CA ALA A 293 1.46 -12.79 6.87
C ALA A 293 2.78 -13.41 7.34
N LEU A 294 2.72 -14.45 8.19
CA LEU A 294 3.90 -15.16 8.67
C LEU A 294 4.64 -15.88 7.55
N VAL A 295 3.92 -16.56 6.65
CA VAL A 295 4.52 -17.24 5.49
C VAL A 295 5.23 -16.22 4.59
N ALA A 296 4.56 -15.11 4.27
CA ALA A 296 5.09 -14.06 3.40
C ALA A 296 6.35 -13.39 3.96
N VAL A 297 6.51 -13.35 5.29
CA VAL A 297 7.64 -12.71 5.97
C VAL A 297 8.65 -13.73 6.52
N SER A 298 8.38 -15.03 6.34
CA SER A 298 9.17 -16.10 6.97
C SER A 298 10.65 -16.10 6.60
N PRO A 299 11.11 -15.81 5.36
CA PRO A 299 12.54 -15.78 5.09
C PRO A 299 13.27 -14.71 5.88
N TRP A 300 12.64 -13.55 6.09
CA TRP A 300 13.23 -12.50 6.92
C TRP A 300 13.24 -12.87 8.40
N LEU A 301 12.18 -13.51 8.90
CA LEU A 301 12.14 -13.97 10.30
C LEU A 301 13.18 -15.04 10.60
N LEU A 302 13.44 -15.93 9.63
CA LEU A 302 14.39 -17.04 9.76
C LEU A 302 15.83 -16.64 9.38
N GLY A 303 16.00 -15.56 8.63
CA GLY A 303 17.30 -15.05 8.16
C GLY A 303 17.99 -14.09 9.14
N ARG A 304 17.29 -13.71 10.22
CA ARG A 304 17.85 -13.05 11.41
C ARG A 304 18.66 -14.04 12.25
#